data_AF-A0A7C2LKN4-F1
#
_entry.id   AF-A0A7C2LKN4-F1
#
_cell.length_a   1.000
_cell.length_b   1.000
_cell.length_c   1.000
_cell.angle_alpha   90.00
_cell.angle_beta   90.00
_cell.angle_gamma   90.00
#
_symmetry.space_group_name_H-M   'P 1'
#
loop_
_entity.id
_entity.type
_entity.pdbx_description
1 polymer ?
#
loop_
_entity_poly.entity_id
_entity_poly.type
_entity_poly.pdbx_seq_one_letter_code
_entity_poly.pdbx_strand_id
1 'polypeptide(L)'
;MKVRRNYERGETSVDDISLIRLRIENARKRLIDLSLRNRFLNYRVGSRAAIEITDVDPDSLYNMLVQEAKSLKLLPQNDDELDLADLDTRSSNPTTAKKLRVKETEKSLENKLLRFYRESRTIQEEQGINLLFLALGLLQWFEADGEQIARYAPMLLIPITIERTTAKSFTLSHDGTEIVSNLSMIEKAKDFGIRLSEFDQEGGSVSNYFNLISRQVSSLKQWTVIPG
;
A
#
# COMPACT_ATOMS: atom_id res chain seq x y z
N MET A 1 16.11 -45.25 -45.38
CA MET A 1 15.25 -44.78 -44.26
C MET A 1 15.99 -43.68 -43.50
N LYS A 2 15.60 -42.41 -43.70
CA LYS A 2 15.85 -41.29 -42.76
C LYS A 2 14.99 -40.10 -43.21
N VAL A 3 13.85 -39.97 -42.54
CA VAL A 3 12.88 -38.89 -42.69
C VAL A 3 13.50 -37.62 -42.08
N ARG A 4 13.68 -36.57 -42.87
CA ARG A 4 13.96 -35.22 -42.34
C ARG A 4 12.62 -34.61 -41.94
N ARG A 5 12.39 -34.48 -40.64
CA ARG A 5 11.24 -33.79 -40.06
C ARG A 5 11.51 -32.29 -40.10
N ASN A 6 10.66 -31.54 -40.79
CA ASN A 6 10.59 -30.08 -40.69
C ASN A 6 10.19 -29.71 -39.25
N TYR A 7 10.96 -28.83 -38.62
CA TYR A 7 10.52 -28.06 -37.46
C TYR A 7 10.29 -26.63 -37.94
N GLU A 8 9.03 -26.32 -38.26
CA GLU A 8 8.55 -24.95 -38.31
C GLU A 8 8.65 -24.40 -36.89
N ARG A 9 9.60 -23.48 -36.68
CA ARG A 9 9.70 -22.71 -35.44
C ARG A 9 8.61 -21.65 -35.52
N GLY A 10 7.54 -21.82 -34.76
CA GLY A 10 6.45 -20.85 -34.68
C GLY A 10 6.98 -19.50 -34.18
N GLU A 11 7.00 -18.51 -35.05
CA GLU A 11 7.07 -17.10 -34.67
C GLU A 11 5.74 -16.75 -33.98
N THR A 12 5.74 -16.73 -32.65
CA THR A 12 4.64 -16.12 -31.92
C THR A 12 4.60 -14.64 -32.29
N SER A 13 3.56 -14.21 -33.01
CA SER A 13 3.40 -12.83 -33.44
C SER A 13 3.42 -11.89 -32.23
N VAL A 14 4.03 -10.71 -32.38
CA VAL A 14 3.98 -9.64 -31.38
C VAL A 14 2.52 -9.28 -31.03
N ASP A 15 1.61 -9.48 -31.98
CA ASP A 15 0.17 -9.28 -31.79
C ASP A 15 -0.45 -10.33 -30.86
N ASP A 16 0.02 -11.58 -30.89
CA ASP A 16 -0.45 -12.64 -29.99
C ASP A 16 0.00 -12.38 -28.54
N ILE A 17 1.22 -11.87 -28.35
CA ILE A 17 1.71 -11.48 -27.02
C ILE A 17 0.88 -10.31 -26.48
N SER A 18 0.53 -9.34 -27.33
CA SER A 18 -0.32 -8.20 -26.99
C SER A 18 -1.74 -8.64 -26.62
N LEU A 19 -2.31 -9.57 -27.39
CA LEU A 19 -3.63 -10.15 -27.16
C LEU A 19 -3.68 -11.01 -25.89
N ILE A 20 -2.62 -11.78 -25.62
CA ILE A 20 -2.48 -12.57 -24.39
C ILE A 20 -2.34 -11.64 -23.18
N ARG A 21 -1.52 -10.59 -23.27
CA ARG A 21 -1.41 -9.56 -22.21
C ARG A 21 -2.77 -8.91 -21.93
N LEU A 22 -3.48 -8.50 -22.97
CA LEU A 22 -4.83 -7.93 -22.85
C LEU A 22 -5.83 -8.92 -22.22
N ARG A 23 -5.76 -10.21 -22.57
CA ARG A 23 -6.60 -11.26 -21.96
C ARG A 23 -6.26 -11.50 -20.49
N ILE A 24 -4.97 -11.52 -20.13
CA ILE A 24 -4.51 -11.65 -18.75
C ILE A 24 -4.94 -10.42 -17.94
N GLU A 25 -4.82 -9.23 -18.51
CA GLU A 25 -5.20 -7.97 -17.86
C GLU A 25 -6.73 -7.88 -17.67
N ASN A 26 -7.51 -8.30 -18.66
CA ASN A 26 -8.97 -8.40 -18.54
C ASN A 26 -9.39 -9.51 -17.56
N ALA A 27 -8.68 -10.63 -17.51
CA ALA A 27 -8.91 -11.68 -16.52
C ALA A 27 -8.56 -11.20 -15.10
N ARG A 28 -7.46 -10.45 -14.93
CA ARG A 28 -7.10 -9.76 -13.68
C ARG A 28 -8.18 -8.78 -13.26
N LYS A 29 -8.69 -7.95 -14.18
CA LYS A 29 -9.79 -7.01 -13.92
C LYS A 29 -11.08 -7.71 -13.46
N ARG A 30 -11.38 -8.90 -13.99
CA ARG A 30 -12.52 -9.73 -13.56
C ARG A 30 -12.35 -10.36 -12.18
N LEU A 31 -11.13 -10.50 -11.68
CA LEU A 31 -10.82 -11.01 -10.34
C LEU A 31 -10.86 -9.92 -9.27
N ILE A 32 -11.04 -8.66 -9.65
CA ILE A 32 -11.15 -7.55 -8.70
C ILE A 32 -12.53 -7.63 -8.05
N ASP A 33 -12.53 -8.00 -6.76
CA ASP A 33 -13.74 -7.97 -5.95
C ASP A 33 -14.14 -6.51 -5.68
N LEU A 34 -15.18 -6.03 -6.37
CA LEU A 34 -15.75 -4.69 -6.17
C LEU A 34 -16.82 -4.66 -5.09
N SER A 35 -17.04 -5.76 -4.36
CA SER A 35 -17.96 -5.80 -3.24
C SER A 35 -17.38 -5.12 -2.00
N LEU A 36 -18.27 -4.76 -1.07
CA LEU A 36 -17.90 -4.18 0.23
C LEU A 36 -17.16 -5.15 1.17
N ARG A 37 -16.95 -6.41 0.74
CA ARG A 37 -16.07 -7.36 1.44
C ARG A 37 -14.60 -7.06 1.22
N ASN A 38 -14.27 -6.38 0.11
CA ASN A 38 -12.93 -5.95 -0.20
C ASN A 38 -12.49 -4.81 0.74
N ARG A 39 -11.49 -5.06 1.58
CA ARG A 39 -10.96 -4.09 2.53
C ARG A 39 -10.24 -2.90 1.87
N PHE A 40 -9.85 -3.01 0.61
CA PHE A 40 -9.33 -1.89 -0.16
C PHE A 40 -10.42 -0.95 -0.66
N LEU A 41 -11.69 -1.37 -0.67
CA LEU A 41 -12.84 -0.49 -0.92
C LEU A 41 -13.55 -0.08 0.37
N ASN A 42 -13.48 -0.92 1.40
CA ASN A 42 -14.14 -0.72 2.67
C ASN A 42 -13.13 -0.81 3.82
N TYR A 43 -12.12 0.06 3.78
CA TYR A 43 -11.14 0.18 4.83
C TYR A 43 -11.80 0.65 6.13
N ARG A 44 -11.50 -0.06 7.21
CA ARG A 44 -12.03 0.23 8.54
C ARG A 44 -10.95 0.91 9.36
N VAL A 45 -11.12 2.21 9.55
CA VAL A 45 -10.34 3.05 10.46
C VAL A 45 -10.36 2.43 11.87
N GLY A 46 -9.20 2.37 12.52
CA GLY A 46 -9.02 1.77 13.85
C GLY A 46 -9.12 0.25 13.88
N SER A 47 -9.13 -0.44 12.74
CA SER A 47 -9.21 -1.90 12.73
C SER A 47 -7.95 -2.55 13.32
N ARG A 48 -8.10 -3.78 13.84
CA ARG A 48 -6.96 -4.59 14.28
C ARG A 48 -5.98 -4.92 13.14
N ALA A 49 -6.44 -4.80 11.89
CA ALA A 49 -5.70 -5.11 10.68
C ALA A 49 -4.81 -3.97 10.18
N ALA A 50 -4.82 -2.80 10.83
CA ALA A 50 -4.01 -1.66 10.45
C ALA A 50 -3.40 -0.94 11.67
N ILE A 51 -2.36 -0.15 11.42
CA ILE A 51 -1.76 0.81 12.36
C ILE A 51 -1.83 2.17 11.69
N GLU A 52 -2.36 3.17 12.40
CA GLU A 52 -2.49 4.53 11.90
C GLU A 52 -1.29 5.37 12.34
N ILE A 53 -0.54 5.84 11.35
CA ILE A 53 0.53 6.83 11.52
C ILE A 53 -0.13 8.21 11.45
N THR A 54 0.20 9.10 12.38
CA THR A 54 -0.35 10.45 12.43
C THR A 54 0.76 11.49 12.31
N ASP A 55 0.39 12.70 11.87
CA ASP A 55 1.24 13.89 11.91
C ASP A 55 2.52 13.79 11.04
N VAL A 56 2.43 13.10 9.90
CA VAL A 56 3.53 12.97 8.94
C VAL A 56 3.07 13.43 7.57
N ASP A 57 3.84 14.34 6.96
CA ASP A 57 3.60 14.74 5.58
C ASP A 57 3.79 13.55 4.61
N PRO A 58 2.79 13.24 3.75
CA PRO A 58 2.86 12.09 2.83
C PRO A 58 4.03 12.14 1.84
N ASP A 59 4.39 13.31 1.32
CA ASP A 59 5.52 13.47 0.39
C ASP A 59 6.84 13.22 1.09
N SER A 60 7.00 13.75 2.30
CA SER A 60 8.15 13.49 3.16
C SER A 60 8.30 12.00 3.47
N LEU A 61 7.20 11.32 3.83
CA LEU A 61 7.19 9.89 4.10
C LEU A 61 7.55 9.06 2.86
N TYR A 62 6.97 9.41 1.71
CA TYR A 62 7.29 8.80 0.43
C TYR A 62 8.77 8.97 0.07
N ASN A 63 9.30 10.19 0.16
CA ASN A 63 10.72 10.45 -0.13
C ASN A 63 11.65 9.65 0.78
N MET A 64 11.39 9.63 2.10
CA MET A 64 12.21 8.88 3.04
C MET A 64 12.20 7.37 2.76
N LEU A 65 11.02 6.79 2.54
CA LEU A 65 10.87 5.35 2.41
C LEU A 65 11.26 4.82 1.04
N VAL A 66 10.96 5.58 -0.02
CA VAL A 66 11.09 5.14 -1.42
C VAL A 66 12.35 5.71 -2.07
N GLN A 67 12.54 7.03 -2.01
CA GLN A 67 13.66 7.70 -2.70
C GLN A 67 14.98 7.53 -1.93
N GLU A 68 14.93 7.63 -0.61
CA GLU A 68 16.09 7.51 0.28
C GLU A 68 16.30 6.09 0.82
N ALA A 69 15.38 5.16 0.54
CA ALA A 69 15.37 3.78 1.03
C ALA A 69 15.60 3.65 2.55
N LYS A 70 15.11 4.62 3.35
CA LYS A 70 15.25 4.59 4.81
C LYS A 70 14.23 3.65 5.42
N SER A 71 14.65 2.99 6.49
CA SER A 71 13.73 2.23 7.33
C SER A 71 12.94 3.14 8.27
N LEU A 72 11.77 2.69 8.72
CA LEU A 72 10.90 3.38 9.66
C LEU A 72 10.77 2.55 10.93
N LYS A 73 10.70 3.23 12.07
CA LYS A 73 10.40 2.62 13.37
C LYS A 73 9.17 3.30 13.96
N LEU A 74 8.16 2.53 14.31
CA LEU A 74 6.92 3.05 14.89
C LEU A 74 7.06 3.15 16.41
N LEU A 75 6.60 4.27 16.96
CA LEU A 75 6.57 4.57 18.39
C LEU A 75 5.12 4.79 18.85
N PRO A 76 4.73 4.30 20.03
CA PRO A 76 3.37 4.49 20.55
C PRO A 76 3.05 5.96 20.83
N GLN A 77 1.75 6.26 21.01
CA GLN A 77 1.26 7.62 21.25
C GLN A 77 1.71 8.19 22.61
N ASN A 78 1.91 7.31 23.60
CA ASN A 78 2.39 7.65 24.93
C ASN A 78 3.71 6.91 25.18
N ASP A 79 4.80 7.64 25.35
CA ASP A 79 5.40 7.87 26.65
C ASP A 79 6.26 9.13 26.55
N ASP A 80 6.48 9.76 27.70
CA ASP A 80 7.16 11.03 27.91
C ASP A 80 8.48 11.16 27.13
N GLU A 81 8.98 12.40 27.08
CA GLU A 81 10.24 12.91 26.53
C GLU A 81 11.54 12.11 26.86
N LEU A 82 11.43 10.96 27.51
CA LEU A 82 12.53 10.12 27.96
C LEU A 82 12.84 9.04 26.91
N ASP A 83 14.12 8.99 26.52
CA ASP A 83 14.77 7.95 25.70
C ASP A 83 14.67 8.03 24.17
N LEU A 84 14.67 9.24 23.61
CA LEU A 84 15.23 9.43 22.26
C LEU A 84 16.77 9.24 22.21
N ALA A 85 17.45 9.28 23.37
CA ALA A 85 18.91 9.19 23.48
C ALA A 85 19.45 7.79 23.90
N ASP A 86 18.70 6.99 24.66
CA ASP A 86 19.28 5.83 25.37
C ASP A 86 19.05 4.45 24.72
N LEU A 87 18.39 4.38 23.56
CA LEU A 87 18.27 3.10 22.81
C LEU A 87 19.36 2.90 21.74
N ASP A 88 20.12 3.92 21.40
CA ASP A 88 21.20 3.83 20.38
C ASP A 88 22.54 3.35 20.95
N THR A 89 22.70 3.26 22.28
CA THR A 89 23.97 2.90 22.93
C THR A 89 24.22 1.40 23.11
N ARG A 90 23.30 0.52 22.69
CA ARG A 90 23.46 -0.95 22.84
C ARG A 90 23.34 -1.76 21.55
N SER A 91 23.14 -1.13 20.39
CA SER A 91 23.20 -1.82 19.10
C SER A 91 24.34 -1.23 18.28
N SER A 92 25.30 -2.07 17.87
CA SER A 92 26.52 -1.67 17.18
C SER A 92 26.32 -1.18 15.74
N ASN A 93 25.09 -0.82 15.36
CA ASN A 93 24.75 -0.22 14.09
C ASN A 93 23.93 1.05 14.38
N PRO A 94 24.36 2.25 13.97
CA PRO A 94 23.52 3.44 14.06
C PRO A 94 22.28 3.19 13.21
N THR A 95 21.14 2.92 13.86
CA THR A 95 19.89 2.66 13.16
C THR A 95 19.49 3.95 12.43
N THR A 96 19.72 4.02 11.11
CA THR A 96 19.33 5.14 10.24
C THR A 96 17.81 5.27 10.10
N ALA A 97 17.05 4.54 10.92
CA ALA A 97 15.62 4.39 10.84
C ALA A 97 14.91 5.63 11.42
N LYS A 98 14.02 6.22 10.62
CA LYS A 98 13.20 7.35 11.05
C LYS A 98 12.14 6.87 12.04
N LYS A 99 12.07 7.52 13.20
CA LYS A 99 11.04 7.25 14.22
C LYS A 99 9.74 8.00 13.86
N LEU A 100 8.62 7.29 13.77
CA LEU A 100 7.28 7.83 13.51
C LEU A 100 6.34 7.50 14.66
N ARG A 101 5.44 8.42 15.01
CA ARG A 101 4.43 8.20 16.06
C ARG A 101 3.16 7.60 15.47
N VAL A 102 2.50 6.76 16.25
CA VAL A 102 1.24 6.10 15.87
C VAL A 102 0.22 6.19 16.99
N LYS A 103 -1.06 6.15 16.62
CA LYS A 103 -2.19 6.21 17.56
C LYS A 103 -2.46 4.87 18.24
N GLU A 104 -1.44 4.30 18.86
CA GLU A 104 -1.49 3.00 19.53
C GLU A 104 -0.81 3.08 20.90
N THR A 105 -1.29 2.30 21.87
CA THR A 105 -0.56 2.05 23.11
C THR A 105 0.64 1.15 22.85
N GLU A 106 1.67 1.20 23.68
CA GLU A 106 2.87 0.35 23.53
C GLU A 106 2.50 -1.14 23.36
N LYS A 107 1.67 -1.66 24.28
CA LYS A 107 1.22 -3.06 24.24
C LYS A 107 0.39 -3.37 22.99
N SER A 108 -0.46 -2.46 22.53
CA SER A 108 -1.26 -2.67 21.30
C SER A 108 -0.35 -2.70 20.08
N LEU A 109 0.59 -1.75 19.99
CA LEU A 109 1.55 -1.64 18.90
C LEU A 109 2.45 -2.88 18.81
N GLU A 110 3.04 -3.31 19.93
CA GLU A 110 3.90 -4.50 19.98
C GLU A 110 3.15 -5.75 19.49
N ASN A 111 1.91 -5.95 19.96
CA ASN A 111 1.08 -7.07 19.53
C ASN A 111 0.73 -7.01 18.05
N LYS A 112 0.39 -5.83 17.52
CA LYS A 112 0.08 -5.66 16.09
C LYS A 112 1.32 -5.91 15.21
N LEU A 113 2.47 -5.33 15.55
CA LEU A 113 3.72 -5.53 14.81
C LEU A 113 4.18 -6.99 14.82
N LEU A 114 4.13 -7.65 15.98
CA LEU A 114 4.46 -9.07 16.08
C LEU A 114 3.51 -9.93 15.23
N ARG A 115 2.22 -9.60 15.20
CA ARG A 115 1.24 -10.29 14.37
C ARG A 115 1.53 -10.10 12.89
N PHE A 116 1.72 -8.86 12.44
CA PHE A 116 2.06 -8.56 11.04
C PHE A 116 3.34 -9.25 10.60
N TYR A 117 4.37 -9.26 11.44
CA TYR A 117 5.62 -9.96 11.17
C TYR A 117 5.41 -11.47 10.98
N ARG A 118 4.64 -12.11 11.86
CA ARG A 118 4.33 -13.55 11.74
C ARG A 118 3.50 -13.86 10.50
N GLU A 119 2.40 -13.13 10.30
CA GLU A 119 1.50 -13.32 9.16
C GLU A 119 2.23 -13.08 7.82
N SER A 120 3.01 -12.00 7.72
CA SER A 120 3.80 -11.68 6.52
C SER A 120 4.81 -12.80 6.20
N ARG A 121 5.54 -13.30 7.20
CA ARG A 121 6.48 -14.40 7.01
C ARG A 121 5.79 -15.68 6.56
N THR A 122 4.69 -16.06 7.19
CA THR A 122 3.92 -17.25 6.80
C THR A 122 3.42 -17.15 5.36
N ILE A 123 2.84 -16.01 4.96
CA ILE A 123 2.36 -15.80 3.59
C ILE A 123 3.52 -15.86 2.58
N GLN A 124 4.66 -15.27 2.93
CA GLN A 124 5.84 -15.27 2.07
C GLN A 124 6.44 -16.68 1.92
N GLU A 125 6.49 -17.46 2.98
CA GLU A 125 6.98 -18.85 2.96
C GLU A 125 6.05 -19.79 2.18
N GLU A 126 4.73 -19.62 2.32
CA GLU A 126 3.73 -20.49 1.70
C GLU A 126 3.45 -20.15 0.23
N GLN A 127 3.42 -18.85 -0.11
CA GLN A 127 2.94 -18.36 -1.40
C GLN A 127 3.98 -17.55 -2.18
N GLY A 128 5.11 -17.22 -1.55
CA GLY A 128 6.17 -16.43 -2.17
C GLY A 128 5.83 -14.95 -2.37
N ILE A 129 4.74 -14.46 -1.77
CA ILE A 129 4.26 -13.07 -1.94
C ILE A 129 4.29 -12.28 -0.63
N ASN A 130 4.47 -10.97 -0.73
CA ASN A 130 4.30 -10.04 0.38
C ASN A 130 2.94 -9.34 0.27
N LEU A 131 2.14 -9.34 1.34
CA LEU A 131 0.83 -8.69 1.39
C LEU A 131 0.77 -7.52 2.36
N LEU A 132 1.93 -7.04 2.85
CA LEU A 132 2.00 -5.89 3.74
C LEU A 132 2.24 -4.61 2.94
N PHE A 133 1.38 -3.62 3.16
CA PHE A 133 1.44 -2.33 2.49
C PHE A 133 1.36 -1.19 3.51
N LEU A 134 2.11 -0.13 3.26
CA LEU A 134 1.87 1.20 3.80
C LEU A 134 0.91 1.93 2.85
N ALA A 135 -0.25 2.32 3.35
CA ALA A 135 -1.19 3.15 2.62
C ALA A 135 -0.88 4.64 2.86
N LEU A 136 -0.71 5.41 1.79
CA LEU A 136 -0.69 6.87 1.85
C LEU A 136 -2.03 7.41 1.37
N GLY A 137 -2.69 8.16 2.26
CA GLY A 137 -3.98 8.79 2.01
C GLY A 137 -5.15 7.82 1.90
N LEU A 138 -6.34 8.35 2.18
CA LEU A 138 -7.62 7.65 2.03
C LEU A 138 -8.55 8.47 1.15
N LEU A 139 -9.25 7.79 0.24
CA LEU A 139 -10.41 8.35 -0.44
C LEU A 139 -11.66 7.99 0.37
N GLN A 140 -12.34 9.01 0.87
CA GLN A 140 -13.68 8.86 1.41
C GLN A 140 -14.68 8.82 0.25
N TRP A 141 -15.55 7.81 0.23
CA TRP A 141 -16.54 7.59 -0.82
C TRP A 141 -17.84 6.99 -0.27
N PHE A 142 -18.90 6.99 -1.08
CA PHE A 142 -20.24 6.53 -0.74
C PHE A 142 -20.78 5.64 -1.87
N GLU A 143 -21.55 4.59 -1.55
CA GLU A 143 -22.07 3.65 -2.56
C GLU A 143 -23.22 4.28 -3.36
N ALA A 144 -23.97 5.17 -2.74
CA ALA A 144 -25.09 5.87 -3.36
C ALA A 144 -25.21 7.32 -2.90
N ASP A 145 -25.80 8.16 -3.76
CA ASP A 145 -26.13 9.55 -3.43
C ASP A 145 -27.07 9.61 -2.22
N GLY A 146 -26.65 10.35 -1.18
CA GLY A 146 -27.44 10.51 0.06
C GLY A 146 -27.30 9.36 1.05
N GLU A 147 -26.46 8.36 0.77
CA GLU A 147 -26.06 7.39 1.78
C GLU A 147 -25.21 8.07 2.86
N GLN A 148 -25.46 7.73 4.12
CA GLN A 148 -24.75 8.35 5.25
C GLN A 148 -23.54 7.54 5.73
N ILE A 149 -23.34 6.36 5.14
CA ILE A 149 -22.26 5.45 5.52
C ILE A 149 -21.03 5.78 4.66
N ALA A 150 -20.14 6.58 5.24
CA ALA A 150 -18.84 6.86 4.63
C ALA A 150 -17.99 5.57 4.57
N ARG A 151 -17.39 5.33 3.41
CA ARG A 151 -16.42 4.26 3.18
C ARG A 151 -15.07 4.87 2.86
N TYR A 152 -14.02 4.11 3.13
CA TYR A 152 -12.65 4.57 2.90
C TYR A 152 -11.91 3.58 2.03
N ALA A 153 -11.16 4.09 1.07
CA ALA A 153 -10.30 3.32 0.21
C ALA A 153 -8.87 3.88 0.29
N PRO A 154 -7.84 3.07 0.61
CA PRO A 154 -6.45 3.48 0.46
C PRO A 154 -6.19 4.03 -0.94
N MET A 155 -5.40 5.09 -1.07
CA MET A 155 -5.15 5.70 -2.38
C MET A 155 -3.88 5.19 -3.04
N LEU A 156 -2.76 5.27 -2.31
CA LEU A 156 -1.45 4.83 -2.77
C LEU A 156 -0.92 3.76 -1.82
N LEU A 157 -0.46 2.64 -2.36
CA LEU A 157 -0.02 1.47 -1.60
C LEU A 157 1.46 1.22 -1.87
N ILE A 158 2.27 1.45 -0.85
CA ILE A 158 3.70 1.18 -0.87
C ILE A 158 3.92 -0.20 -0.25
N PRO A 159 4.41 -1.19 -1.00
CA PRO A 159 4.70 -2.52 -0.47
C PRO A 159 5.88 -2.46 0.51
N ILE A 160 5.70 -2.99 1.71
CA ILE A 160 6.70 -2.88 2.78
C ILE A 160 7.06 -4.23 3.37
N THR A 161 8.31 -4.42 3.75
CA THR A 161 8.76 -5.50 4.61
C THR A 161 8.80 -5.04 6.06
N ILE A 162 8.46 -5.96 6.96
CA ILE A 162 8.65 -5.79 8.41
C ILE A 162 9.76 -6.72 8.88
N GLU A 163 10.80 -6.14 9.47
CA GLU A 163 11.90 -6.89 10.06
C GLU A 163 11.93 -6.71 11.57
N ARG A 164 12.26 -7.79 12.27
CA ARG A 164 12.38 -7.79 13.73
C ARG A 164 13.84 -7.55 14.11
N THR A 165 14.15 -6.37 14.64
CA THR A 165 15.51 -5.98 15.03
C THR A 165 15.89 -6.45 16.43
N THR A 166 14.93 -6.45 17.36
CA THR A 166 15.10 -7.02 18.71
C THR A 166 13.85 -7.76 19.15
N ALA A 167 13.82 -8.27 20.39
CA ALA A 167 12.64 -8.94 20.92
C ALA A 167 11.36 -8.07 20.84
N LYS A 168 11.49 -6.74 20.99
CA LYS A 168 10.35 -5.80 21.00
C LYS A 168 10.38 -4.74 19.90
N SER A 169 11.47 -4.67 19.13
CA SER A 169 11.68 -3.63 18.12
C SER A 169 11.53 -4.20 16.71
N PHE A 170 10.84 -3.44 15.86
CA PHE A 170 10.62 -3.75 14.45
C PHE A 170 10.99 -2.54 13.59
N THR A 171 11.43 -2.82 12.36
CA THR A 171 11.69 -1.82 11.33
C THR A 171 10.87 -2.13 10.08
N LEU A 172 10.36 -1.08 9.44
CA LEU A 172 9.61 -1.16 8.19
C LEU A 172 10.44 -0.58 7.06
N SER A 173 10.45 -1.19 5.89
CA SER A 173 11.19 -0.72 4.71
C SER A 173 10.40 -1.02 3.45
N HIS A 174 10.55 -0.21 2.40
CA HIS A 174 10.07 -0.56 1.07
C HIS A 174 10.75 -1.85 0.61
N ASP A 175 9.99 -2.78 0.04
CA ASP A 175 10.53 -4.08 -0.40
C ASP A 175 11.12 -4.04 -1.81
N GLY A 176 11.18 -2.85 -2.42
CA GLY A 176 11.70 -2.63 -3.77
C GLY A 176 10.71 -2.97 -4.89
N THR A 177 9.51 -3.46 -4.55
CA THR A 177 8.47 -3.74 -5.55
C THR A 177 7.67 -2.50 -5.90
N GLU A 178 6.91 -2.57 -6.99
CA GLU A 178 6.21 -1.42 -7.56
C GLU A 178 5.15 -0.85 -6.59
N ILE A 179 5.14 0.47 -6.46
CA ILE A 179 4.12 1.21 -5.69
C ILE A 179 2.86 1.31 -6.53
N VAL A 180 1.74 0.85 -5.97
CA VAL A 180 0.50 0.71 -6.75
C VAL A 180 -0.58 1.64 -6.25
N SER A 181 -1.34 2.21 -7.17
CA SER A 181 -2.63 2.81 -6.85
C SER A 181 -3.65 1.72 -6.51
N ASN A 182 -4.65 2.06 -5.72
CA ASN A 182 -5.72 1.12 -5.40
C ASN A 182 -6.60 0.84 -6.63
N LEU A 183 -6.25 -0.22 -7.35
CA LEU A 183 -6.93 -0.64 -8.58
C LEU A 183 -8.41 -0.96 -8.36
N SER A 184 -8.78 -1.46 -7.17
CA SER A 184 -10.19 -1.75 -6.86
C SER A 184 -11.01 -0.46 -6.86
N MET A 185 -10.47 0.61 -6.27
CA MET A 185 -11.12 1.92 -6.25
C MET A 185 -11.13 2.57 -7.64
N ILE A 186 -10.07 2.43 -8.42
CA ILE A 186 -10.02 2.90 -9.81
C ILE A 186 -11.13 2.26 -10.66
N GLU A 187 -11.31 0.94 -10.54
CA GLU A 187 -12.38 0.23 -11.24
C GLU A 187 -13.75 0.61 -10.68
N LYS A 188 -13.92 0.69 -9.36
CA LYS A 188 -15.19 1.07 -8.72
C LYS A 188 -15.65 2.48 -9.11
N ALA A 189 -14.73 3.43 -9.23
CA ALA A 189 -15.04 4.81 -9.61
C ALA A 189 -15.70 4.92 -10.99
N LYS A 190 -15.47 3.95 -11.89
CA LYS A 190 -16.10 3.91 -13.23
C LYS A 190 -17.61 3.73 -13.14
N ASP A 191 -18.13 3.03 -12.12
CA ASP A 191 -19.56 2.91 -11.86
C ASP A 191 -20.22 4.28 -11.61
N PHE A 192 -19.44 5.26 -11.16
CA PHE A 192 -19.86 6.65 -10.91
C PHE A 192 -19.50 7.60 -12.06
N GLY A 193 -19.05 7.07 -13.20
CA GLY A 193 -18.64 7.87 -14.36
C GLY A 193 -17.29 8.58 -14.20
N ILE A 194 -16.52 8.27 -13.14
CA ILE A 194 -15.21 8.87 -12.89
C ILE A 194 -14.11 7.93 -13.39
N ARG A 195 -13.08 8.51 -14.02
CA ARG A 195 -11.85 7.80 -14.38
C ARG A 195 -10.73 8.32 -13.50
N LEU A 196 -10.43 7.58 -12.44
CA LEU A 196 -9.30 7.90 -11.56
C LEU A 196 -7.98 7.60 -12.27
N SER A 197 -7.04 8.53 -12.16
CA SER A 197 -5.69 8.33 -12.66
C SER A 197 -4.87 7.43 -11.72
N GLU A 198 -3.88 6.75 -12.27
CA GLU A 198 -2.88 6.02 -11.51
C GLU A 198 -1.74 6.96 -11.07
N PHE A 199 -1.00 6.54 -10.05
CA PHE A 199 0.16 7.27 -9.56
C PHE A 199 1.34 7.14 -10.53
N ASP A 200 1.90 8.27 -10.94
CA ASP A 200 3.09 8.32 -11.77
C ASP A 200 4.34 8.38 -10.88
N GLN A 201 5.08 7.28 -10.82
CA GLN A 201 6.31 7.17 -10.02
C GLN A 201 7.50 7.92 -10.62
N GLU A 202 7.50 8.20 -11.94
CA GLU A 202 8.68 8.75 -12.63
C GLU A 202 8.75 10.28 -12.55
N GLY A 203 7.63 10.97 -12.31
CA GLY A 203 7.58 12.43 -12.28
C GLY A 203 6.57 13.05 -11.31
N GLY A 204 5.81 12.24 -10.55
CA GLY A 204 4.75 12.70 -9.67
C GLY A 204 5.17 12.88 -8.22
N SER A 205 4.64 13.92 -7.56
CA SER A 205 4.64 14.01 -6.10
C SER A 205 3.35 13.40 -5.54
N VAL A 206 3.37 12.92 -4.29
CA VAL A 206 2.20 12.33 -3.65
C VAL A 206 1.09 13.37 -3.50
N SER A 207 1.45 14.60 -3.11
CA SER A 207 0.52 15.72 -3.07
C SER A 207 -0.10 16.03 -4.43
N ASN A 208 0.67 16.00 -5.52
CA ASN A 208 0.14 16.26 -6.85
C ASN A 208 -0.87 15.19 -7.27
N TYR A 209 -0.59 13.92 -6.95
CA TYR A 209 -1.52 12.83 -7.16
C TYR A 209 -2.80 13.00 -6.34
N PHE A 210 -2.70 13.31 -5.05
CA PHE A 210 -3.87 13.56 -4.21
C PHE A 210 -4.72 14.73 -4.71
N ASN A 211 -4.09 15.81 -5.16
CA ASN A 211 -4.77 16.95 -5.77
C ASN A 211 -5.42 16.61 -7.12
N LEU A 212 -4.80 15.72 -7.91
CA LEU A 212 -5.39 15.22 -9.15
C LEU A 212 -6.66 14.40 -8.86
N ILE A 213 -6.59 13.44 -7.94
CA ILE A 213 -7.74 12.61 -7.56
C ILE A 213 -8.86 13.48 -6.96
N SER A 214 -8.51 14.43 -6.08
CA SER A 214 -9.48 15.36 -5.48
C SER A 214 -10.27 16.13 -6.56
N ARG A 215 -9.60 16.61 -7.61
CA ARG A 215 -10.26 17.25 -8.76
C ARG A 215 -11.13 16.28 -9.58
N GLN A 216 -10.74 15.01 -9.70
CA GLN A 216 -11.53 14.02 -10.44
C GLN A 216 -12.81 13.61 -9.72
N VAL A 217 -12.83 13.66 -8.39
CA VAL A 217 -14.01 13.28 -7.58
C VAL A 217 -14.85 14.48 -7.12
N SER A 218 -14.46 15.72 -7.43
CA SER A 218 -15.10 16.92 -6.89
C SER A 218 -16.57 17.10 -7.28
N SER A 219 -17.03 16.44 -8.34
CA SER A 219 -18.44 16.45 -8.76
C SER A 219 -19.31 15.48 -7.96
N LEU A 220 -18.72 14.53 -7.24
CA LEU A 220 -19.43 13.55 -6.43
C LEU A 220 -19.70 14.11 -5.03
N LYS A 221 -20.91 13.90 -4.52
CA LYS A 221 -21.30 14.43 -3.22
C LYS A 221 -20.54 13.73 -2.10
N GLN A 222 -19.91 14.52 -1.22
CA GLN A 222 -19.22 14.05 0.00
C GLN A 222 -17.98 13.18 -0.24
N TRP A 223 -17.60 12.90 -1.49
CA TRP A 223 -16.34 12.25 -1.80
C TRP A 223 -15.20 13.23 -1.54
N THR A 224 -14.18 12.79 -0.81
CA THR A 224 -13.05 13.66 -0.46
C THR A 224 -11.78 12.85 -0.28
N VAL A 225 -10.67 13.47 -0.63
CA VAL A 225 -9.34 12.93 -0.31
C VAL A 225 -8.98 13.36 1.11
N ILE A 226 -8.61 12.39 1.93
CA ILE A 226 -8.06 12.59 3.27
C ILE A 226 -6.56 12.31 3.14
N PRO A 227 -5.72 13.35 3.01
CA PRO A 227 -4.27 13.17 3.12
C PRO A 227 -3.97 12.60 4.52
N GLY A 228 -3.22 11.49 4.54
CA GLY A 228 -2.84 10.79 5.77
C GLY A 228 -1.76 11.51 6.55
#